data_AF-A0A349NJC2-F1
#
_entry.id   AF-A0A349NJC2-F1
#
_cell.length_a   1.000
_cell.length_b   1.000
_cell.length_c   1.000
_cell.angle_alpha   90.00
_cell.angle_beta   90.00
_cell.angle_gamma   90.00
#
_symmetry.space_group_name_H-M   'P 1'
#
loop_
_entity.id
_entity.type
_entity.pdbx_description
1 polymer ?
#
loop_
_entity_poly.entity_id
_entity_poly.type
_entity_poly.pdbx_seq_one_letter_code
_entity_poly.pdbx_strand_id
1 'polypeptide(L)' 'VLIEDNRPYVLFMDEPEVSLHFEWQKQLIDLVLKLNPNVQLIMTTHSPAVVMNGWRDKVTEVTDITVK' A
#
# COMPACT_ATOMS: atom_id res chain seq x y z
N VAL A 1 13.88 -6.80 4.53
CA VAL A 1 12.59 -6.08 4.67
C VAL A 1 11.39 -6.92 4.26
N LEU A 2 11.15 -7.22 2.97
CA LEU A 2 9.93 -7.96 2.59
C LEU A 2 9.96 -9.47 2.89
N ILE A 3 11.14 -10.07 3.10
CA ILE A 3 11.32 -11.50 3.42
C ILE A 3 11.84 -11.66 4.87
N GLU A 4 11.39 -10.83 5.82
CA GLU A 4 11.95 -10.86 7.19
C GLU A 4 11.31 -11.92 8.10
N ASP A 5 11.48 -13.20 7.73
CA ASP A 5 11.22 -14.37 8.60
C ASP A 5 9.87 -14.30 9.36
N ASN A 6 8.79 -13.89 8.67
CA ASN A 6 7.45 -13.72 9.26
C ASN A 6 7.38 -12.81 10.50
N ARG A 7 8.36 -11.94 10.73
CA ARG A 7 8.29 -10.97 11.83
C ARG A 7 7.40 -9.78 11.45
N PRO A 8 6.72 -9.17 12.43
CA PRO A 8 5.90 -7.99 12.20
C PRO A 8 6.78 -6.77 11.91
N TYR A 9 6.47 -6.06 10.84
CA TYR A 9 7.18 -4.85 10.40
C TYR A 9 6.21 -3.77 9.91
N VAL A 10 6.63 -2.52 10.03
CA VAL A 10 5.95 -1.39 9.39
C VAL A 10 6.73 -1.01 8.15
N LEU A 11 6.05 -0.99 7.00
CA LEU A 11 6.62 -0.63 5.71
C LEU A 11 5.97 0.65 5.21
N PHE A 12 6.81 1.66 4.97
CA PHE A 12 6.40 2.93 4.38
C PHE A 12 6.74 2.93 2.89
N MET A 13 5.78 3.31 2.05
CA MET A 13 6.00 3.53 0.62
C MET A 13 5.45 4.89 0.20
N ASP A 14 6.25 5.66 -0.51
CA ASP A 14 5.83 6.92 -1.10
C ASP A 14 5.68 6.76 -2.61
N GLU A 15 4.45 6.93 -3.11
CA GLU A 15 4.06 6.78 -4.52
C GLU A 15 4.67 5.55 -5.25
N PRO A 16 4.47 4.32 -4.75
CA PRO A 16 5.08 3.12 -5.35
C PRO A 16 4.57 2.82 -6.77
N GLU A 17 3.52 3.48 -7.25
CA GLU A 17 2.92 3.26 -8.56
C GLU A 17 3.59 3.98 -9.73
N VAL A 18 4.47 4.97 -9.48
CA VAL A 18 4.93 5.95 -10.50
C VAL A 18 5.54 5.30 -11.75
N SER A 19 6.13 4.11 -11.61
CA SER A 19 6.74 3.36 -12.72
C SER A 19 6.03 2.04 -13.06
N LEU A 20 4.87 1.76 -12.46
CA LEU A 20 4.16 0.50 -12.62
C LEU A 20 3.04 0.57 -13.66
N HIS A 21 2.94 -0.47 -14.49
CA HIS A 21 1.78 -0.66 -15.36
C HIS A 21 0.50 -0.82 -14.53
N PHE A 22 -0.65 -0.38 -15.07
CA PHE A 22 -1.94 -0.34 -14.36
C PHE A 22 -2.33 -1.65 -13.66
N GLU A 23 -2.13 -2.79 -14.33
CA GLU A 23 -2.40 -4.12 -13.73
C GLU A 23 -1.53 -4.42 -12.50
N TRP A 24 -0.29 -3.94 -12.49
CA TRP A 24 0.62 -4.15 -11.35
C TRP A 24 0.26 -3.22 -10.18
N GLN A 25 -0.25 -2.02 -10.47
CA GLN A 25 -0.76 -1.12 -9.43
C GLN A 25 -1.87 -1.78 -8.63
N LYS A 26 -2.81 -2.45 -9.30
CA LYS A 26 -3.91 -3.19 -8.64
C LYS A 26 -3.42 -4.35 -7.78
N GLN A 27 -2.35 -5.02 -8.20
CA GLN A 27 -1.81 -6.20 -7.51
C GLN A 27 -0.77 -5.86 -6.44
N LEU A 28 -0.33 -4.60 -6.35
CA LEU A 28 0.79 -4.19 -5.51
C LEU A 28 0.61 -4.60 -4.04
N ILE A 29 -0.53 -4.23 -3.44
CA ILE A 29 -0.81 -4.53 -2.03
C ILE A 29 -0.86 -6.05 -1.80
N ASP A 30 -1.53 -6.78 -2.69
CA ASP A 30 -1.65 -8.24 -2.59
C ASP A 30 -0.29 -8.93 -2.68
N LEU A 31 0.63 -8.43 -3.51
CA LEU A 31 1.99 -8.96 -3.64
C LEU A 31 2.80 -8.70 -2.37
N VAL A 32 2.72 -7.49 -1.79
CA VAL A 32 3.40 -7.16 -0.54
C VAL A 32 2.92 -8.05 0.60
N LEU A 33 1.60 -8.26 0.73
CA LEU A 33 1.01 -9.11 1.76
C LEU A 33 1.29 -10.61 1.54
N LYS A 34 1.42 -11.07 0.29
CA LYS A 34 1.88 -12.43 -0.02
C LYS A 34 3.32 -12.67 0.41
N LEU A 35 4.18 -11.66 0.30
CA LEU A 35 5.58 -11.76 0.70
C LEU A 35 5.74 -11.74 2.23
N ASN A 36 5.01 -10.86 2.91
CA ASN A 36 4.98 -10.81 4.36
C ASN A 36 3.53 -10.56 4.86
N PRO A 37 2.81 -11.59 5.32
CA PRO A 37 1.45 -11.42 5.82
C PRO A 37 1.38 -10.63 7.14
N ASN A 38 2.51 -10.44 7.84
CA ASN A 38 2.58 -9.74 9.12
C ASN A 38 3.03 -8.27 8.97
N VAL A 39 3.13 -7.75 7.75
CA VAL A 39 3.53 -6.36 7.50
C VAL A 39 2.35 -5.40 7.66
N GLN A 40 2.58 -4.30 8.38
CA GLN A 40 1.73 -3.12 8.34
C GLN A 40 2.22 -2.22 7.22
N LEU A 41 1.44 -2.11 6.14
CA LEU A 41 1.74 -1.24 5.02
C LEU A 41 1.13 0.14 5.26
N ILE A 42 1.95 1.18 5.19
CA ILE A 42 1.53 2.58 5.17
C ILE A 42 2.04 3.17 3.86
N MET A 43 1.14 3.66 3.03
CA MET A 43 1.53 4.19 1.73
C MET A 43 0.72 5.40 1.30
N THR A 44 1.37 6.25 0.52
CA THR A 44 0.77 7.38 -0.19
C THR A 44 0.68 7.03 -1.67
N THR A 45 -0.41 7.43 -2.31
CA THR A 45 -0.64 7.18 -3.73
C THR A 45 -1.53 8.28 -4.31
N HIS A 46 -1.24 8.68 -5.54
CA HIS A 46 -2.11 9.52 -6.35
C HIS A 46 -3.00 8.67 -7.28
N SER A 47 -2.69 7.38 -7.46
CA SER A 47 -3.43 6.48 -8.33
C SER A 47 -4.55 5.75 -7.57
N PRO A 48 -5.83 5.93 -7.97
CA PRO A 48 -6.93 5.17 -7.38
C PRO A 48 -6.82 3.67 -7.67
N ALA A 49 -6.05 3.27 -8.71
CA ALA A 49 -5.89 1.88 -9.13
C ALA A 49 -5.37 0.96 -8.02
N VAL A 50 -4.51 1.50 -7.15
CA VAL A 50 -3.87 0.76 -6.06
C VAL A 50 -4.91 0.26 -5.04
N VAL A 51 -5.98 1.02 -4.80
CA VAL A 51 -7.00 0.70 -3.79
C VAL A 51 -8.26 0.06 -4.38
N MET A 52 -8.32 -0.14 -5.70
CA MET A 52 -9.49 -0.69 -6.39
C MET A 52 -9.79 -2.15 -5.99
N ASN A 53 -8.78 -2.91 -5.59
CA ASN A 53 -8.90 -4.32 -5.20
C ASN A 53 -9.38 -4.53 -3.75
N GLY A 54 -10.42 -3.80 -3.34
CA GLY A 54 -11.09 -4.04 -2.05
C GLY A 54 -10.46 -3.37 -0.84
N TRP A 55 -9.51 -2.45 -1.03
CA TRP A 55 -8.83 -1.72 0.06
C TRP A 55 -9.45 -0.37 0.42
N ARG A 56 -10.62 -0.05 -0.16
CA ARG A 56 -11.29 1.26 -0.01
C ARG A 56 -11.61 1.64 1.44
N ASP A 57 -11.86 0.67 2.31
CA ASP A 57 -12.12 0.88 3.74
C ASP A 57 -10.86 1.22 4.55
N LYS A 58 -9.68 1.13 3.93
CA LYS A 58 -8.36 1.45 4.53
C LYS A 58 -7.73 2.69 3.92
N VAL A 59 -8.51 3.50 3.19
CA VAL A 59 -8.03 4.76 2.58
C VAL A 59 -8.46 5.92 3.46
N THR A 60 -7.56 6.89 3.60
CA THR A 60 -7.86 8.17 4.25
C THR A 60 -7.36 9.27 3.34
N GLU A 61 -8.21 10.27 3.08
CA GLU A 61 -7.78 11.42 2.29
C GLU A 61 -6.86 12.31 3.11
N VAL A 62 -5.86 12.91 2.48
CA VAL A 62 -4.91 13.81 3.15
C VAL A 62 -5.64 15.00 3.80
N THR A 63 -6.74 15.44 3.19
CA THR A 63 -7.62 16.49 3.71
C THR A 63 -8.29 16.11 5.04
N ASP A 64 -8.51 14.83 5.31
CA ASP A 64 -9.13 14.36 6.56
C ASP A 64 -8.15 14.32 7.74
N ILE A 65 -6.84 14.29 7.45
CA ILE A 65 -5.77 14.17 8.46
C ILE A 65 -5.15 15.54 8.77
N THR A 66 -5.33 16.51 7.89
CA THR A 66 -4.79 17.86 8.08
C THR A 66 -5.63 18.62 9.11
N VAL A 67 -5.03 18.91 10.27
CA VAL A 67 -5.62 19.80 11.28
C VAL A 67 -5.50 21.23 10.75
N LYS A 68 -6.63 21.88 10.50
CA LYS A 68 -6.68 23.32 10.20
C LYS A 68 -6.34 24.17 11.41
#